data_AF-A0A924ZRN2-F1
#
_entry.id   AF-A0A924ZRN2-F1
#
_cell.length_a   1.000
_cell.length_b   1.000
_cell.length_c   1.000
_cell.angle_alpha   90.00
_cell.angle_beta   90.00
_cell.angle_gamma   90.00
#
_symmetry.space_group_name_H-M   'P 1'
#
loop_
_entity.id
_entity.type
_entity.pdbx_description
1 polymer ?
#
loop_
_entity_poly.entity_id
_entity_poly.type
_entity_poly.pdbx_seq_one_letter_code
_entity_poly.pdbx_strand_id
1 'polypeptide(L)'
;AQKLNIPVFAMVDTNSDPREVEFVIPSNDDASKSIDKILTLVTAAIVEGLSDRGSDKEGEATAEVVAPAETVAPAAEAVEVAPAVEAAAPTATEE
;
A
#
# COMPACT_ATOMS: atom_id res chain seq x y z
N ALA A 1 -6.77 -1.34 -12.01
CA ALA A 1 -6.68 -0.47 -10.83
C ALA A 1 -8.03 0.15 -10.48
N GLN A 2 -8.68 0.88 -11.39
CA GLN A 2 -9.99 1.51 -11.13
C GLN A 2 -11.07 0.53 -10.64
N LYS A 3 -11.20 -0.65 -11.26
CA LYS A 3 -12.15 -1.69 -10.83
C LYS A 3 -11.89 -2.26 -9.43
N LEU A 4 -10.69 -2.05 -8.90
CA LEU A 4 -10.24 -2.54 -7.59
C LEU A 4 -10.11 -1.41 -6.55
N ASN A 5 -10.55 -0.17 -6.89
CA ASN A 5 -10.42 1.01 -6.03
C ASN A 5 -8.99 1.28 -5.53
N ILE A 6 -7.99 1.01 -6.37
CA ILE A 6 -6.59 1.30 -6.05
C ILE A 6 -6.28 2.71 -6.58
N PRO A 7 -5.73 3.62 -5.76
CA PRO A 7 -5.35 4.95 -6.21
C PRO A 7 -4.29 4.87 -7.31
N VAL A 8 -4.48 5.63 -8.39
CA VAL A 8 -3.64 5.55 -9.59
C VAL A 8 -2.84 6.82 -9.76
N PHE A 9 -1.53 6.65 -9.84
CA PHE A 9 -0.56 7.66 -10.26
C PHE A 9 -0.07 7.31 -11.66
N ALA A 10 -0.10 8.25 -12.59
CA ALA A 10 0.37 8.01 -13.95
C ALA A 10 1.04 9.23 -14.59
N MET A 11 2.02 8.96 -15.44
CA MET A 11 2.58 9.93 -16.38
C MET A 11 1.64 10.06 -17.57
N VAL A 12 1.32 11.28 -17.97
CA VAL A 12 0.37 11.57 -19.06
C VAL A 12 1.04 12.52 -20.04
N ASP A 13 1.17 12.08 -21.30
CA ASP A 13 1.59 12.89 -22.44
C ASP A 13 0.37 13.33 -23.30
N THR A 14 0.62 14.05 -24.39
CA THR A 14 -0.38 14.66 -25.29
C THR A 14 -1.39 13.69 -25.92
N ASN A 15 -1.09 12.40 -25.94
CA ASN A 15 -1.92 11.33 -26.48
C ASN A 15 -2.68 10.52 -25.41
N SER A 16 -2.50 10.84 -24.12
CA SER A 16 -3.07 10.11 -22.99
C SER A 16 -4.25 10.86 -22.36
N ASP A 17 -5.32 10.16 -21.94
CA ASP A 17 -6.48 10.80 -21.29
C ASP A 17 -6.24 10.97 -19.78
N PRO A 18 -6.12 12.22 -19.27
CA PRO A 18 -5.89 12.48 -17.85
C PRO A 18 -7.08 12.16 -16.95
N ARG A 19 -8.28 11.91 -17.49
CA ARG A 19 -9.50 11.67 -16.69
C ARG A 19 -9.55 10.28 -16.06
N GLU A 20 -8.74 9.35 -16.55
CA GLU A 20 -8.68 7.98 -16.06
C GLU A 20 -7.75 7.81 -14.84
N VAL A 21 -7.10 8.90 -14.41
CA VAL A 21 -6.05 8.88 -13.40
C VAL A 21 -6.37 9.91 -12.32
N GLU A 22 -6.23 9.52 -11.05
CA GLU A 22 -6.46 10.42 -9.90
C GLU A 22 -5.31 11.39 -9.70
N PHE A 23 -4.08 10.92 -9.84
CA PHE A 23 -2.87 11.72 -9.66
C PHE A 23 -2.05 11.73 -10.95
N VAL A 24 -2.31 12.77 -11.75
CA VAL A 24 -1.68 12.96 -13.06
C VAL A 24 -0.33 13.67 -12.91
N ILE A 25 0.70 13.13 -13.55
CA ILE A 25 2.00 13.76 -13.75
C ILE A 25 2.13 14.12 -15.24
N PRO A 26 1.95 15.39 -15.63
CA PRO A 26 2.15 15.80 -17.02
C PRO A 26 3.63 15.63 -17.40
N SER A 27 3.92 14.79 -18.39
CA SER A 27 5.29 14.50 -18.82
C SER A 27 5.34 13.83 -20.18
N ASN A 28 6.52 13.85 -20.81
CA ASN A 28 6.79 13.02 -21.98
C ASN A 28 7.09 11.58 -21.54
N ASP A 29 6.20 10.65 -21.84
CA ASP A 29 6.31 9.22 -21.50
C ASP A 29 7.01 8.39 -22.58
N ASP A 30 7.20 8.92 -23.79
CA ASP A 30 7.96 8.28 -24.87
C ASP A 30 9.48 8.36 -24.66
N ALA A 31 9.96 9.37 -23.93
CA ALA A 31 11.38 9.62 -23.76
C ALA A 31 11.96 8.93 -22.52
N SER A 32 12.90 7.99 -22.70
CA SER A 32 13.55 7.26 -21.59
C SER A 32 14.18 8.20 -20.55
N LYS A 33 14.86 9.27 -20.99
CA LYS A 33 15.45 10.27 -20.08
C LYS A 33 14.42 10.97 -19.18
N SER A 34 13.20 11.18 -19.71
CA SER A 34 12.10 11.80 -18.97
C SER A 34 11.56 10.83 -17.92
N ILE A 35 11.27 9.60 -18.33
CA ILE A 35 10.84 8.50 -17.46
C ILE A 35 11.85 8.29 -16.32
N ASP A 36 13.14 8.14 -16.64
CA ASP A 36 14.20 7.89 -15.67
C ASP A 36 14.26 9.00 -14.61
N LYS A 37 14.14 10.26 -15.05
CA LYS A 37 14.19 11.41 -14.15
C LYS A 37 12.99 11.45 -13.22
N ILE A 38 11.79 11.21 -13.74
CA ILE A 38 10.56 11.21 -12.95
C ILE A 38 10.58 10.05 -11.94
N LEU A 39 10.93 8.85 -12.39
CA LEU A 39 11.01 7.68 -11.52
C LEU A 39 12.08 7.85 -10.44
N THR A 40 13.23 8.47 -10.74
CA THR A 40 14.27 8.74 -9.74
C THR A 40 13.75 9.64 -8.62
N LEU A 41 12.99 10.69 -8.96
CA LEU A 41 12.40 11.59 -7.97
C LEU A 41 11.30 10.91 -7.15
N VAL A 42 10.43 10.17 -7.81
CA VAL A 42 9.33 9.45 -7.14
C VAL A 42 9.87 8.38 -6.20
N THR A 43 10.86 7.60 -6.64
CA THR A 43 11.48 6.57 -5.80
C THR A 43 12.23 7.17 -4.62
N ALA A 44 12.96 8.28 -4.81
CA ALA A 44 13.61 8.98 -3.70
C ALA A 44 12.58 9.46 -2.65
N ALA A 45 11.48 10.07 -3.10
CA ALA A 45 10.41 10.53 -2.21
C ALA A 45 9.73 9.36 -1.46
N ILE A 46 9.55 8.20 -2.10
CA ILE A 46 9.01 7.00 -1.45
C ILE A 46 9.98 6.50 -0.37
N VAL A 47 11.28 6.46 -0.65
CA VAL A 47 12.31 6.03 0.31
C VAL A 47 12.35 6.98 1.52
N GLU A 48 12.30 8.29 1.28
CA GLU A 48 12.21 9.31 2.33
C GLU A 48 10.97 9.10 3.20
N GLY A 49 9.78 9.04 2.58
CA GLY A 49 8.52 8.85 3.32
C GLY A 49 8.41 7.51 4.06
N LEU A 50 9.08 6.45 3.58
CA LEU A 50 9.19 5.17 4.29
C LEU A 50 10.15 5.27 5.48
N SER A 51 11.25 6.01 5.34
CA SER A 51 12.24 6.22 6.40
C SER A 51 11.64 7.03 7.54
N ASP A 52 10.92 8.11 7.23
CA ASP A 52 10.23 8.95 8.20
C ASP A 52 9.20 8.15 9.00
N ARG A 53 8.35 7.37 8.32
CA ARG A 53 7.39 6.45 8.99
C ARG A 53 8.05 5.40 9.87
N GLY A 54 9.25 4.94 9.51
CA GLY A 54 10.04 4.02 10.32
C GLY A 54 10.48 4.68 11.62
N SER A 55 11.02 5.90 11.53
CA SER A 55 11.47 6.68 12.68
C SER A 55 10.33 7.14 13.59
N ASP A 56 9.17 7.48 13.03
CA ASP A 56 7.99 7.87 13.81
C ASP A 56 7.41 6.69 14.62
N LYS A 57 7.42 5.47 14.07
CA LYS A 57 6.98 4.26 14.79
C LYS A 57 7.90 3.88 15.95
N GLU A 58 9.20 4.13 15.84
CA GLU A 58 10.14 3.93 16.96
C GLU A 58 9.96 4.99 18.06
N GLY A 59 9.54 6.21 17.69
CA GLY A 59 9.16 7.25 18.66
C GLY A 59 7.84 6.97 19.38
N GLU A 60 6.82 6.47 18.66
CA GLU A 60 5.47 6.25 19.21
C GLU A 60 5.40 5.04 20.16
N ALA A 61 6.24 4.01 19.96
CA ALA A 61 6.33 2.84 20.85
C ALA A 61 6.84 3.16 22.27
N THR A 62 7.36 4.37 22.51
CA THR A 62 7.85 4.81 23.83
C THR A 62 6.89 5.76 24.57
N ALA A 63 5.78 6.16 23.95
CA ALA A 63 4.86 7.14 24.51
C ALA A 63 3.60 6.55 25.17
N GLU A 64 3.32 5.24 25.02
CA GLU A 64 2.10 4.60 25.56
C GLU A 64 2.36 3.76 26.82
N VAL A 65 3.11 4.25 27.82
CA VAL A 65 3.08 3.64 29.17
C VAL A 65 3.19 4.71 30.27
N VAL A 66 2.25 5.66 30.38
CA VAL A 66 2.00 6.36 31.66
C VAL A 66 0.52 6.77 31.81
N ALA A 67 -0.30 5.82 32.29
CA ALA A 67 -1.21 5.95 33.44
C ALA A 67 -2.61 6.65 33.26
N PRO A 68 -3.59 6.45 34.20
CA PRO A 68 -4.78 5.60 33.99
C PRO A 68 -6.13 6.24 34.47
N ALA A 69 -7.22 5.45 34.45
CA ALA A 69 -8.58 5.69 35.00
C ALA A 69 -9.55 6.50 34.09
N GLU A 70 -10.82 6.14 33.84
CA GLU A 70 -11.84 5.50 34.67
C GLU A 70 -13.09 5.11 33.82
N THR A 71 -13.73 3.96 34.12
CA THR A 71 -15.16 3.56 33.86
C THR A 71 -15.64 3.35 32.40
N VAL A 72 -16.43 2.34 31.96
CA VAL A 72 -17.40 1.39 32.55
C VAL A 72 -17.43 0.11 31.65
N ALA A 73 -17.55 -1.08 32.26
CA ALA A 73 -17.77 -2.39 31.62
C ALA A 73 -19.29 -2.78 31.66
N PRO A 74 -19.76 -3.98 31.27
CA PRO A 74 -19.55 -4.82 30.07
C PRO A 74 -20.89 -5.40 29.49
N ALA A 75 -20.89 -5.99 28.29
CA ALA A 75 -21.82 -7.06 27.84
C ALA A 75 -21.31 -7.62 26.49
N ALA A 76 -20.69 -8.82 26.45
CA ALA A 76 -21.32 -10.13 26.20
C ALA A 76 -21.78 -10.27 24.72
N GLU A 77 -21.46 -11.30 23.93
CA GLU A 77 -20.89 -12.63 24.14
C GLU A 77 -20.49 -13.23 22.76
N ALA A 78 -19.74 -14.34 22.81
CA ALA A 78 -19.08 -15.14 21.77
C ALA A 78 -20.01 -15.69 20.66
N VAL A 79 -19.52 -16.25 19.55
CA VAL A 79 -19.07 -17.66 19.37
C VAL A 79 -18.70 -17.82 17.86
N GLU A 80 -17.45 -18.17 17.51
CA GLU A 80 -17.02 -19.49 16.94
C GLU A 80 -17.47 -19.69 15.46
N VAL A 81 -16.73 -20.21 14.49
CA VAL A 81 -15.92 -21.43 14.41
C VAL A 81 -15.07 -21.37 13.12
N ALA A 82 -13.79 -21.72 13.19
CA ALA A 82 -13.03 -22.33 12.08
C ALA A 82 -13.05 -23.85 12.30
N PRO A 83 -13.14 -24.71 11.27
CA PRO A 83 -11.92 -25.40 10.79
C PRO A 83 -11.93 -25.64 9.26
N ALA A 84 -10.77 -25.76 8.56
CA ALA A 84 -10.02 -27.00 8.25
C ALA A 84 -10.88 -28.06 7.49
N VAL A 85 -10.46 -28.78 6.44
CA VAL A 85 -9.14 -29.23 5.97
C VAL A 85 -9.31 -30.01 4.64
N GLU A 86 -8.19 -30.29 3.93
CA GLU A 86 -7.99 -31.39 2.92
C GLU A 86 -8.71 -31.32 1.55
N ALA A 87 -8.17 -31.79 0.41
CA ALA A 87 -7.01 -32.65 0.09
C ALA A 87 -6.57 -32.38 -1.39
N ALA A 88 -5.27 -32.43 -1.70
CA ALA A 88 -4.59 -33.44 -2.54
C ALA A 88 -5.19 -33.66 -3.96
N ALA A 89 -4.45 -33.76 -5.07
CA ALA A 89 -3.14 -34.38 -5.28
C ALA A 89 -2.65 -34.07 -6.75
N PRO A 90 -1.43 -34.50 -7.14
CA PRO A 90 -0.57 -33.93 -8.17
C PRO A 90 -0.62 -34.67 -9.53
N THR A 91 0.04 -34.13 -10.55
CA THR A 91 0.76 -34.95 -11.56
C THR A 91 1.91 -34.15 -12.20
N ALA A 92 3.09 -34.75 -12.12
CA ALA A 92 4.27 -34.43 -12.92
C ALA A 92 4.22 -35.22 -14.24
N THR A 93 4.74 -34.63 -15.34
CA THR A 93 5.47 -35.38 -16.37
C THR A 93 6.42 -34.45 -17.12
N GLU A 94 7.70 -34.83 -17.13
CA GLU A 94 8.71 -34.49 -18.14
C GLU A 94 8.23 -34.84 -19.56
N GLU A 95 8.56 -34.00 -20.55
CA GLU A 95 9.42 -34.32 -21.70
C GLU A 95 9.82 -33.01 -22.41
#